data_AF-A0A7X0CJ93-F1
#
_entry.id   AF-A0A7X0CJ93-F1
#
_cell.length_a   1.000
_cell.length_b   1.000
_cell.length_c   1.000
_cell.angle_alpha   90.00
_cell.angle_beta   90.00
_cell.angle_gamma   90.00
#
_symmetry.space_group_name_H-M   'P 1'
#
loop_
_entity.id
_entity.type
_entity.pdbx_description
1 polymer ?
#
loop_
_entity_poly.entity_id
_entity_poly.type
_entity_poly.pdbx_seq_one_letter_code
_entity_poly.pdbx_strand_id
1 'polypeptide(L)'
;MTIPTQAYLLRNIKYMHRFIATFFAFIIALMFFNMARAGVKKTVVKKVPAQERLDTSKIQVKKFDAAAVDKFRADKNFNYNEAQDDTSLWTRFWAWVWDKLFGWLKYSRYGGTILEYVLIAAAVGLLIYVVSKSLDIDPIKLWRGEARKVDMPYSESLENIHEISFDSEIEKAIAQNNYRLAVRLLYLKCLKQLSDTQHIQWQIDKTNAAYIHELTDPGQQQTFKLITRQFEYVWYGNFGIDKQAFSNIDALFQDFKKQLS
;
A
#
# COMPACT_ATOMS: atom_id res chain seq x y z
N MET A 1 5.08 -44.49 13.22
CA MET A 1 5.76 -44.37 11.92
C MET A 1 5.54 -42.94 11.42
N THR A 2 6.38 -41.99 11.84
CA THR A 2 6.21 -40.55 11.60
C THR A 2 7.06 -40.13 10.40
N ILE A 3 6.41 -39.67 9.34
CA ILE A 3 7.03 -39.18 8.11
C ILE A 3 7.55 -37.75 8.37
N PRO A 4 8.74 -37.33 7.88
CA PRO A 4 9.38 -36.09 8.29
C PRO A 4 8.81 -34.88 7.55
N THR A 5 8.12 -33.99 8.29
CA THR A 5 7.52 -32.74 7.81
C THR A 5 8.54 -31.64 7.46
N GLN A 6 9.77 -31.71 7.99
CA GLN A 6 10.80 -30.71 7.71
C GLN A 6 11.36 -30.76 6.28
N ALA A 7 11.35 -31.93 5.62
CA ALA A 7 11.85 -32.07 4.25
C ALA A 7 10.92 -31.40 3.22
N TYR A 8 9.63 -31.26 3.53
CA TYR A 8 8.64 -30.64 2.63
C TYR A 8 8.75 -29.10 2.63
N LEU A 9 8.97 -28.48 3.80
CA LEU A 9 9.06 -27.03 3.95
C LEU A 9 10.33 -26.46 3.30
N LEU A 10 11.48 -27.13 3.47
CA LEU A 10 12.75 -26.71 2.87
C LEU A 10 12.78 -26.91 1.34
N ARG A 11 12.06 -27.94 0.84
CA ARG A 11 11.91 -28.18 -0.59
C ARG A 11 11.09 -27.05 -1.25
N ASN A 12 9.99 -26.62 -0.63
CA ASN A 12 9.16 -25.51 -1.14
C ASN A 12 9.88 -24.16 -1.18
N ILE A 13 10.74 -23.84 -0.21
CA ILE A 13 11.50 -22.57 -0.19
C ILE A 13 12.47 -22.46 -1.38
N LYS A 14 13.15 -23.56 -1.74
CA LYS A 14 14.03 -23.60 -2.92
C LYS A 14 13.28 -23.43 -4.24
N TYR A 15 12.07 -23.98 -4.36
CA TYR A 15 11.24 -23.77 -5.57
C TYR A 15 10.64 -22.37 -5.59
N MET A 16 10.33 -21.77 -4.44
CA MET A 16 9.76 -20.43 -4.30
C MET A 16 10.73 -19.33 -4.76
N HIS A 17 12.01 -19.39 -4.39
CA HIS A 17 13.02 -18.45 -4.89
C HIS A 17 13.24 -18.58 -6.41
N ARG A 18 13.21 -19.81 -6.94
CA ARG A 18 13.32 -20.05 -8.39
C ARG A 18 12.10 -19.50 -9.13
N PHE A 19 10.90 -19.67 -8.57
CA PHE A 19 9.66 -19.15 -9.16
C PHE A 19 9.63 -17.62 -9.19
N ILE A 20 10.03 -16.97 -8.08
CA ILE A 20 10.14 -15.50 -7.98
C ILE A 20 11.20 -14.98 -8.97
N ALA A 21 12.38 -15.62 -9.04
CA ALA A 21 13.44 -15.23 -9.97
C ALA A 21 13.03 -15.43 -11.44
N THR A 22 12.36 -16.53 -11.78
CA THR A 22 11.86 -16.75 -13.15
C THR A 22 10.75 -15.78 -13.52
N PHE A 23 9.93 -15.35 -12.56
CA PHE A 23 8.86 -14.38 -12.77
C PHE A 23 9.42 -12.95 -12.95
N PHE A 24 10.40 -12.54 -12.15
CA PHE A 24 11.12 -11.27 -12.35
C PHE A 24 11.87 -11.25 -13.69
N ALA A 25 12.53 -12.35 -14.07
CA ALA A 25 13.17 -12.47 -15.38
C ALA A 25 12.15 -12.37 -16.54
N PHE A 26 10.95 -12.91 -16.36
CA PHE A 26 9.86 -12.79 -17.33
C PHE A 26 9.35 -11.35 -17.47
N ILE A 27 9.14 -10.64 -16.36
CA ILE A 27 8.74 -9.21 -16.36
C ILE A 27 9.82 -8.35 -17.05
N ILE A 28 11.09 -8.58 -16.74
CA ILE A 28 12.22 -7.88 -17.36
C ILE A 28 12.28 -8.16 -18.86
N ALA A 29 12.13 -9.42 -19.28
CA ALA A 29 12.08 -9.79 -20.70
C ALA A 29 10.91 -9.13 -21.45
N LEU A 30 9.76 -8.99 -20.79
CA LEU A 30 8.56 -8.33 -21.35
C LEU A 30 8.77 -6.82 -21.52
N MET A 31 9.46 -6.16 -20.56
CA MET A 31 9.88 -4.76 -20.69
C MET A 31 10.88 -4.54 -21.84
N PHE A 32 11.88 -5.42 -21.98
CA PHE A 32 12.85 -5.33 -23.08
C PHE A 32 12.22 -5.60 -24.45
N PHE A 33 11.20 -6.47 -24.54
CA PHE A 33 10.48 -6.74 -25.79
C PHE A 33 9.66 -5.54 -26.28
N ASN A 34 9.05 -4.76 -25.37
CA ASN A 34 8.34 -3.53 -25.75
C ASN A 34 9.29 -2.40 -26.18
N MET A 35 10.51 -2.33 -25.61
CA MET A 35 11.51 -1.34 -26.02
C MET A 35 12.00 -1.57 -27.46
N ALA A 36 12.04 -2.82 -27.93
CA ALA A 36 12.42 -3.17 -29.30
C ALA A 36 11.39 -2.74 -30.38
N ARG A 37 10.12 -2.51 -30.01
CA ARG A 37 9.07 -2.07 -30.96
C ARG A 37 8.99 -0.56 -31.15
N ALA A 38 9.59 0.25 -30.27
CA ALA A 38 9.52 1.70 -30.33
C ALA A 38 10.31 2.34 -31.51
N GLY A 39 11.10 1.56 -32.25
CA GLY A 39 12.01 2.05 -33.28
C GLY A 39 11.50 2.06 -34.73
N VAL A 40 10.32 1.51 -35.04
CA VAL A 40 9.87 1.39 -36.44
C VAL A 40 9.28 2.71 -36.94
N LYS A 41 10.13 3.59 -37.48
CA LYS A 41 9.68 4.80 -38.20
C LYS A 41 8.95 4.40 -39.48
N LYS A 42 7.63 4.60 -39.52
CA LYS A 42 6.86 4.46 -40.77
C LYS A 42 7.38 5.46 -41.80
N THR A 43 7.91 4.96 -42.91
CA THR A 43 8.32 5.75 -44.07
C THR A 43 7.11 6.46 -44.64
N VAL A 44 7.10 7.79 -44.53
CA VAL A 44 6.05 8.63 -45.12
C VAL A 44 6.29 8.69 -46.62
N VAL A 45 5.52 7.92 -47.39
CA VAL A 45 5.47 8.05 -48.85
C VAL A 45 4.83 9.39 -49.17
N LYS A 46 5.62 10.31 -49.75
CA LYS A 46 5.16 11.64 -50.19
C LYS A 46 4.17 11.44 -51.34
N LYS A 47 2.86 11.64 -51.10
CA LYS A 47 1.85 11.59 -52.17
C LYS A 47 2.05 12.76 -53.13
N VAL A 48 2.25 12.46 -54.41
CA VAL A 48 2.25 13.44 -55.50
C VAL A 48 0.84 13.99 -55.64
N PRO A 49 0.65 15.32 -55.76
CA PRO A 49 -0.69 15.89 -55.93
C PRO A 49 -1.32 15.40 -57.23
N ALA A 50 -2.52 14.83 -57.13
CA ALA A 50 -3.30 14.44 -58.29
C ALA A 50 -3.76 15.69 -59.04
N GLN A 51 -3.54 15.72 -60.35
CA GLN A 51 -3.91 16.83 -61.21
C GLN A 51 -5.41 16.71 -61.53
N GLU A 52 -6.24 17.50 -60.84
CA GLU A 52 -7.70 17.47 -61.04
C GLU A 52 -8.07 18.17 -62.36
N ARG A 53 -8.64 17.41 -63.29
CA ARG A 53 -9.25 17.95 -64.51
C ARG A 53 -10.72 18.24 -64.23
N LEU A 54 -11.14 19.48 -64.47
CA LEU A 54 -12.54 19.87 -64.34
C LEU A 54 -13.38 19.18 -65.42
N ASP A 55 -14.43 18.48 -64.99
CA ASP A 55 -15.39 17.83 -65.87
C ASP A 55 -16.34 18.89 -66.45
N THR A 56 -16.17 19.20 -67.73
CA THR A 56 -17.01 20.17 -68.47
C THR A 56 -18.14 19.49 -69.24
N SER A 57 -18.47 18.23 -68.94
CA SER A 57 -19.54 17.53 -69.65
C SER A 57 -20.90 18.18 -69.40
N LYS A 58 -21.64 18.47 -70.48
CA LYS A 58 -23.01 18.99 -70.39
C LYS A 58 -23.95 17.86 -70.01
N ILE A 59 -24.38 17.84 -68.76
CA ILE A 59 -25.29 16.84 -68.21
C ILE A 59 -26.71 17.13 -68.71
N GLN A 60 -27.31 16.17 -69.42
CA GLN A 60 -28.75 16.17 -69.67
C GLN A 60 -29.45 15.51 -68.48
N VAL A 61 -30.22 16.30 -67.74
CA VAL A 61 -30.96 15.82 -66.56
C VAL A 61 -32.16 15.01 -67.03
N LYS A 62 -32.05 13.69 -66.95
CA LYS A 62 -33.20 12.79 -67.19
C LYS A 62 -34.20 12.96 -66.06
N LYS A 63 -35.47 13.19 -66.40
CA LYS A 63 -36.57 13.21 -65.43
C LYS A 63 -37.02 11.79 -65.12
N PHE A 64 -37.29 11.51 -63.86
CA PHE A 64 -37.81 10.22 -63.44
C PHE A 64 -39.28 10.10 -63.81
N ASP A 65 -39.70 8.90 -64.22
CA ASP A 65 -41.10 8.58 -64.43
C ASP A 65 -41.81 8.53 -63.07
N ALA A 66 -42.79 9.41 -62.88
CA ALA A 66 -43.52 9.56 -61.63
C ALA A 66 -44.24 8.27 -61.21
N ALA A 67 -44.79 7.52 -62.18
CA ALA A 67 -45.52 6.29 -61.88
C ALA A 67 -44.58 5.17 -61.38
N ALA A 68 -43.38 5.08 -61.95
CA ALA A 68 -42.36 4.15 -61.48
C ALA A 68 -41.87 4.53 -60.07
N VAL A 69 -41.64 5.82 -59.80
CA VAL A 69 -41.21 6.30 -58.48
C VAL A 69 -42.24 5.99 -57.40
N ASP A 70 -43.53 6.18 -57.66
CA ASP A 70 -44.57 5.90 -56.67
C ASP A 70 -44.73 4.40 -56.41
N LYS A 71 -44.52 3.55 -57.42
CA LYS A 71 -44.48 2.09 -57.25
C LYS A 71 -43.34 1.67 -56.31
N PHE A 72 -42.15 2.23 -56.48
CA PHE A 72 -40.99 1.90 -55.63
C PHE A 72 -41.11 2.49 -54.21
N ARG A 73 -41.79 3.64 -54.03
CA ARG A 73 -42.09 4.17 -52.68
C ARG A 73 -43.03 3.28 -51.88
N ALA A 74 -43.96 2.59 -52.55
CA ALA A 74 -44.91 1.70 -51.90
C ALA A 74 -44.34 0.32 -51.54
N ASP A 75 -43.18 -0.04 -52.09
CA ASP A 75 -42.53 -1.33 -51.85
C ASP A 75 -41.74 -1.33 -50.54
N LYS A 76 -42.06 -2.26 -49.64
CA LYS A 76 -41.41 -2.42 -48.34
C LYS A 76 -39.91 -2.73 -48.45
N ASN A 77 -39.46 -3.34 -49.55
CA ASN A 77 -38.05 -3.65 -49.77
C ASN A 77 -37.17 -2.41 -50.02
N PHE A 78 -37.79 -1.28 -50.39
CA PHE A 78 -37.12 -0.01 -50.66
C PHE A 78 -37.33 1.02 -49.53
N ASN A 79 -37.84 0.58 -48.38
CA ASN A 79 -37.92 1.39 -47.19
C ASN A 79 -36.56 1.43 -46.48
N TYR A 80 -35.66 2.29 -46.97
CA TYR A 80 -34.35 2.56 -46.36
C TYR A 80 -34.43 3.53 -45.18
N ASN A 81 -35.57 3.59 -44.49
CA ASN A 81 -35.55 4.14 -43.15
C ASN A 81 -34.67 3.19 -42.34
N GLU A 82 -33.41 3.58 -42.16
CA GLU A 82 -32.52 3.02 -41.16
C GLU A 82 -33.39 2.83 -39.92
N ALA A 83 -33.53 1.58 -39.47
CA ALA A 83 -34.25 1.27 -38.24
C ALA A 83 -33.82 2.35 -37.26
N GLN A 84 -34.76 3.23 -36.87
CA GLN A 84 -34.45 4.28 -35.92
C GLN A 84 -33.86 3.52 -34.75
N ASP A 85 -32.56 3.69 -34.59
CA ASP A 85 -31.82 3.01 -33.55
C ASP A 85 -32.31 3.73 -32.31
N ASP A 86 -33.41 3.20 -31.77
CA ASP A 86 -34.05 3.57 -30.51
C ASP A 86 -33.06 3.17 -29.43
N THR A 87 -31.90 3.82 -29.49
CA THR A 87 -30.88 3.86 -28.49
C THR A 87 -31.57 4.54 -27.34
N SER A 88 -32.18 3.71 -26.50
CA SER A 88 -32.77 4.07 -25.22
C SER A 88 -31.86 5.10 -24.57
N LEU A 89 -32.44 6.08 -23.89
CA LEU A 89 -31.69 7.07 -23.13
C LEU A 89 -30.66 6.40 -22.21
N TRP A 90 -30.95 5.17 -21.77
CA TRP A 90 -30.03 4.29 -21.04
C TRP A 90 -28.80 3.84 -21.84
N THR A 91 -28.99 3.39 -23.08
CA THR A 91 -27.90 3.02 -24.00
C THR A 91 -27.03 4.21 -24.33
N ARG A 92 -27.63 5.38 -24.61
CA ARG A 92 -26.90 6.63 -24.89
C ARG A 92 -26.13 7.11 -23.67
N PHE A 93 -26.71 6.99 -22.48
CA PHE A 93 -26.06 7.32 -21.22
C PHE A 93 -24.80 6.47 -21.00
N TRP A 94 -24.91 5.13 -21.07
CA TRP A 94 -23.74 4.27 -20.88
C TRP A 94 -22.69 4.43 -21.98
N ALA A 95 -23.11 4.63 -23.24
CA ALA A 95 -22.17 4.93 -24.33
C ALA A 95 -21.37 6.21 -24.05
N TRP A 96 -22.03 7.27 -23.56
CA TRP A 96 -21.36 8.50 -23.13
C TRP A 96 -20.43 8.27 -21.92
N VAL A 97 -20.86 7.50 -20.91
CA VAL A 97 -20.04 7.18 -19.73
C VAL A 97 -18.76 6.46 -20.14
N TRP A 98 -18.85 5.42 -20.95
CA TRP A 98 -17.68 4.67 -21.41
C TRP A 98 -16.77 5.51 -22.29
N ASP A 99 -17.32 6.38 -23.15
CA ASP A 99 -16.53 7.31 -23.94
C ASP A 99 -15.81 8.36 -23.08
N LYS A 100 -16.42 8.85 -21.98
CA LYS A 100 -15.71 9.76 -21.06
C LYS A 100 -14.67 9.05 -20.20
N LEU A 101 -14.97 7.83 -19.73
CA LEU A 101 -14.06 7.04 -18.90
C LEU A 101 -12.87 6.45 -19.67
N PHE A 102 -13.02 6.18 -20.98
CA PHE A 102 -11.98 5.52 -21.78
C PHE A 102 -11.64 6.24 -23.10
N GLY A 103 -12.36 7.29 -23.49
CA GLY A 103 -12.08 8.07 -24.70
C GLY A 103 -10.77 8.85 -24.63
N TRP A 104 -10.34 9.23 -23.41
CA TRP A 104 -9.00 9.79 -23.17
C TRP A 104 -7.87 8.78 -23.45
N LEU A 105 -8.14 7.47 -23.35
CA LEU A 105 -7.20 6.43 -23.81
C LEU A 105 -7.16 6.31 -25.33
N LYS A 106 -8.25 6.63 -26.06
CA LYS A 106 -8.28 6.50 -27.52
C LYS A 106 -7.60 7.66 -28.26
N TYR A 107 -7.68 8.88 -27.72
CA TYR A 107 -7.18 10.09 -28.39
C TYR A 107 -5.74 10.49 -28.05
N SER A 108 -5.12 9.86 -27.06
CA SER A 108 -3.72 10.17 -26.74
C SER A 108 -2.77 9.32 -27.58
N ARG A 109 -1.75 9.96 -28.16
CA ARG A 109 -0.59 9.32 -28.84
C ARG A 109 0.17 8.32 -27.94
N TYR A 110 -0.21 8.24 -26.66
CA TYR A 110 0.33 7.42 -25.58
C TYR A 110 -0.72 6.50 -24.92
N GLY A 111 -1.92 6.36 -25.50
CA GLY A 111 -3.02 5.59 -24.90
C GLY A 111 -2.72 4.11 -24.69
N GLY A 112 -1.94 3.51 -25.59
CA GLY A 112 -1.42 2.16 -25.42
C GLY A 112 -0.45 2.04 -24.23
N THR A 113 0.35 3.07 -23.99
CA THR A 113 1.32 3.11 -22.88
C THR A 113 0.62 3.25 -21.53
N ILE A 114 -0.48 4.01 -21.44
CA ILE A 114 -1.22 4.18 -20.19
C ILE A 114 -1.96 2.89 -19.83
N LEU A 115 -2.60 2.22 -20.81
CA LEU A 115 -3.23 0.93 -20.59
C LEU A 115 -2.20 -0.15 -20.21
N GLU A 116 -1.01 -0.11 -20.80
CA GLU A 116 0.12 -0.95 -20.41
C GLU A 116 0.53 -0.72 -18.94
N TYR A 117 0.70 0.54 -18.51
CA TYR A 117 1.02 0.83 -17.11
C TYR A 117 -0.10 0.43 -16.14
N VAL A 118 -1.37 0.58 -16.53
CA VAL A 118 -2.51 0.13 -15.73
C VAL A 118 -2.52 -1.40 -15.59
N LEU A 119 -2.24 -2.14 -16.67
CA LEU A 119 -2.14 -3.59 -16.62
C LEU A 119 -0.93 -4.05 -15.80
N ILE A 120 0.21 -3.37 -15.89
CA ILE A 120 1.38 -3.63 -15.05
C ILE A 120 1.05 -3.37 -13.57
N ALA A 121 0.40 -2.23 -13.26
CA ALA A 121 -0.02 -1.90 -11.90
C ALA A 121 -1.03 -2.92 -11.36
N ALA A 122 -1.96 -3.40 -12.20
CA ALA A 122 -2.90 -4.46 -11.84
C ALA A 122 -2.19 -5.79 -11.59
N ALA A 123 -1.20 -6.16 -12.41
CA ALA A 123 -0.41 -7.38 -12.22
C ALA A 123 0.43 -7.32 -10.93
N VAL A 124 1.04 -6.17 -10.63
CA VAL A 124 1.76 -5.93 -9.37
C VAL A 124 0.80 -5.97 -8.18
N GLY A 125 -0.38 -5.36 -8.28
CA GLY A 125 -1.40 -5.39 -7.24
C GLY A 125 -1.92 -6.81 -6.96
N LEU A 126 -2.16 -7.60 -8.02
CA LEU A 126 -2.54 -9.02 -7.90
C LEU A 126 -1.43 -9.82 -7.22
N LEU A 127 -0.16 -9.56 -7.56
CA LEU A 127 0.97 -10.22 -6.94
C LEU A 127 1.06 -9.89 -5.44
N ILE A 128 0.91 -8.61 -5.06
CA ILE A 128 0.84 -8.20 -3.66
C ILE A 128 -0.30 -8.93 -2.95
N TYR A 129 -1.48 -9.00 -3.56
CA TYR A 129 -2.63 -9.72 -3.01
C TYR A 129 -2.34 -11.21 -2.78
N VAL A 130 -1.75 -11.91 -3.75
CA VAL A 130 -1.42 -13.34 -3.65
C VAL A 130 -0.36 -13.59 -2.58
N VAL A 131 0.70 -12.78 -2.54
CA VAL A 131 1.76 -12.89 -1.52
C VAL A 131 1.19 -12.60 -0.12
N SER A 132 0.41 -11.54 0.02
CA SER A 132 -0.26 -11.20 1.27
C SER A 132 -1.22 -12.28 1.75
N LYS A 133 -2.01 -12.86 0.85
CA LYS A 133 -2.93 -13.95 1.18
C LYS A 133 -2.20 -15.24 1.53
N SER A 134 -1.06 -15.50 0.91
CA SER A 134 -0.24 -16.69 1.18
C SER A 134 0.55 -16.58 2.49
N LEU A 135 0.78 -15.36 2.99
CA LEU A 135 1.54 -15.11 4.21
C LEU A 135 0.67 -14.69 5.40
N ASP A 136 -0.66 -14.56 5.23
CA ASP A 136 -1.56 -13.90 6.19
C ASP A 136 -1.08 -12.50 6.62
N ILE A 137 -0.38 -11.79 5.73
CA ILE A 137 0.14 -10.45 5.97
C ILE A 137 -0.72 -9.43 5.23
N ASP A 138 -1.45 -8.61 5.98
CA ASP A 138 -2.20 -7.47 5.43
C ASP A 138 -1.24 -6.43 4.84
N PRO A 139 -1.21 -6.21 3.51
CA PRO A 139 -0.28 -5.28 2.87
C PRO A 139 -0.58 -3.82 3.25
N ILE A 140 -1.83 -3.56 3.61
CA ILE A 140 -2.31 -2.26 4.09
C ILE A 140 -1.71 -1.93 5.47
N LYS A 141 -1.46 -2.93 6.33
CA LYS A 141 -0.79 -2.75 7.64
C LYS A 141 0.72 -2.53 7.54
N LEU A 142 1.35 -2.95 6.46
CA LEU A 142 2.78 -2.69 6.21
C LEU A 142 3.02 -1.28 5.67
N TRP A 143 2.10 -0.76 4.85
CA TRP A 143 2.24 0.55 4.22
C TRP A 143 1.69 1.69 5.09
N ARG A 144 0.59 1.42 5.79
CA ARG A 144 0.11 2.28 6.86
C ARG A 144 0.94 1.90 8.08
N GLY A 145 2.04 2.62 8.32
CA GLY A 145 2.80 2.51 9.57
C GLY A 145 1.89 2.85 10.73
N GLU A 146 1.07 1.90 11.17
CA GLU A 146 0.17 2.10 12.28
C GLU A 146 0.99 1.92 13.56
N ALA A 147 1.12 3.03 14.29
CA ALA A 147 0.97 2.98 15.72
C ALA A 147 -0.36 2.27 16.00
N ARG A 148 -0.29 0.93 16.11
CA ARG A 148 -1.40 0.06 16.46
C ARG A 148 -2.07 0.71 17.67
N LYS A 149 -3.28 1.24 17.48
CA LYS A 149 -4.19 1.50 18.59
C LYS A 149 -4.54 0.11 19.12
N VAL A 150 -3.66 -0.40 19.97
CA VAL A 150 -3.99 -1.52 20.83
C VAL A 150 -5.11 -0.97 21.71
N ASP A 151 -6.35 -1.41 21.46
CA ASP A 151 -7.37 -1.43 22.51
C ASP A 151 -6.77 -2.27 23.62
N MET A 152 -6.18 -1.60 24.59
CA MET A 152 -5.56 -2.22 25.74
C MET A 152 -6.36 -1.75 26.95
N PRO A 153 -6.91 -2.65 27.77
CA PRO A 153 -7.48 -2.33 29.07
C PRO A 153 -6.36 -1.98 30.07
N TYR A 154 -5.44 -1.09 29.67
CA TYR A 154 -4.21 -0.78 30.41
C TYR A 154 -4.36 0.50 31.24
N SER A 155 -5.47 1.23 31.09
CA SER A 155 -5.79 2.35 31.98
C SER A 155 -5.98 1.90 33.43
N GLU A 156 -6.52 0.68 33.65
CA GLU A 156 -6.76 0.14 34.99
C GLU A 156 -5.47 -0.39 35.64
N SER A 157 -4.57 -1.02 34.88
CA SER A 157 -3.32 -1.56 35.44
C SER A 157 -2.30 -0.49 35.87
N LEU A 158 -2.49 0.78 35.48
CA LEU A 158 -1.63 1.89 35.89
C LEU A 158 -1.81 2.28 37.36
N GLU A 159 -2.97 1.98 37.96
CA GLU A 159 -3.24 2.31 39.36
C GLU A 159 -2.41 1.48 40.35
N ASN A 160 -1.93 0.32 39.93
CA ASN A 160 -1.04 -0.49 40.75
C ASN A 160 0.10 -1.10 39.92
N ILE A 161 1.24 -0.41 39.91
CA ILE A 161 2.46 -0.92 39.26
C ILE A 161 2.90 -2.28 39.82
N HIS A 162 2.42 -2.73 40.98
CA HIS A 162 2.81 -4.00 41.60
C HIS A 162 2.03 -5.22 41.08
N GLU A 163 0.92 -5.02 40.38
CA GLU A 163 0.07 -6.11 39.86
C GLU A 163 0.49 -6.56 38.45
N ILE A 164 1.30 -5.77 37.75
CA ILE A 164 1.70 -6.04 36.37
C ILE A 164 2.88 -7.03 36.31
N SER A 165 2.74 -8.08 35.50
CA SER A 165 3.84 -8.96 35.11
C SER A 165 4.70 -8.34 34.00
N PHE A 166 5.51 -7.33 34.37
CA PHE A 166 6.26 -6.50 33.41
C PHE A 166 7.07 -7.28 32.38
N ASP A 167 7.75 -8.36 32.78
CA ASP A 167 8.57 -9.14 31.85
C ASP A 167 7.75 -9.71 30.69
N SER A 168 6.59 -10.30 31.00
CA SER A 168 5.72 -10.89 29.98
C SER A 168 5.10 -9.83 29.07
N GLU A 169 4.72 -8.67 29.63
CA GLU A 169 4.12 -7.58 28.86
C GLU A 169 5.15 -6.87 27.97
N ILE A 170 6.39 -6.73 28.44
CA ILE A 170 7.49 -6.19 27.62
C ILE A 170 7.78 -7.12 26.45
N GLU A 171 7.87 -8.44 26.67
CA GLU A 171 8.07 -9.43 25.60
C GLU A 171 6.94 -9.39 24.58
N LYS A 172 5.68 -9.32 25.03
CA LYS A 172 4.51 -9.17 24.14
C LYS A 172 4.60 -7.88 23.32
N ALA A 173 4.95 -6.76 23.94
CA ALA A 173 5.09 -5.48 23.26
C ALA A 173 6.18 -5.53 22.17
N ILE A 174 7.33 -6.14 22.47
CA ILE A 174 8.44 -6.34 21.52
C ILE A 174 8.01 -7.27 20.37
N ALA A 175 7.37 -8.40 20.67
CA ALA A 175 6.88 -9.35 19.66
C ALA A 175 5.87 -8.71 18.70
N GLN A 176 5.10 -7.74 19.18
CA GLN A 176 4.15 -6.97 18.38
C GLN A 176 4.77 -5.77 17.65
N ASN A 177 6.09 -5.57 17.74
CA ASN A 177 6.80 -4.38 17.26
C ASN A 177 6.26 -3.05 17.85
N ASN A 178 5.61 -3.10 19.01
CA ASN A 178 5.13 -1.92 19.72
C ASN A 178 6.22 -1.41 20.67
N TYR A 179 7.29 -0.87 20.11
CA TYR A 179 8.44 -0.45 20.88
C TYR A 179 8.15 0.75 21.80
N ARG A 180 7.19 1.60 21.43
CA ARG A 180 6.74 2.72 22.30
C ARG A 180 6.11 2.19 23.59
N LEU A 181 5.28 1.16 23.50
CA LEU A 181 4.73 0.48 24.67
C LEU A 181 5.82 -0.22 25.47
N ALA A 182 6.75 -0.91 24.81
CA ALA A 182 7.86 -1.58 25.48
C ALA A 182 8.70 -0.61 26.32
N VAL A 183 9.03 0.58 25.78
CA VAL A 183 9.73 1.64 26.54
C VAL A 183 8.91 2.13 27.73
N ARG A 184 7.59 2.31 27.57
CA ARG A 184 6.72 2.69 28.69
C ARG A 184 6.73 1.64 29.80
N LEU A 185 6.64 0.36 29.43
CA LEU A 185 6.66 -0.74 30.39
C LEU A 185 8.01 -0.86 31.11
N LEU A 186 9.13 -0.68 30.39
CA LEU A 186 10.47 -0.62 30.99
C LEU A 186 10.58 0.51 32.01
N TYR A 187 10.05 1.71 31.69
CA TYR A 187 10.07 2.84 32.61
C TYR A 187 9.27 2.57 33.90
N LEU A 188 8.05 2.04 33.76
CA LEU A 188 7.22 1.67 34.92
C LEU A 188 7.88 0.56 35.76
N LYS A 189 8.53 -0.42 35.12
CA LYS A 189 9.30 -1.45 35.81
C LYS A 189 10.43 -0.84 36.64
N CYS A 190 11.14 0.17 36.13
CA CYS A 190 12.16 0.87 36.89
C CYS A 190 11.61 1.62 38.09
N LEU A 191 10.48 2.32 37.94
CA LEU A 191 9.79 2.96 39.06
C LEU A 191 9.41 1.92 40.13
N LYS A 192 8.88 0.76 39.71
CA LYS A 192 8.60 -0.35 40.64
C LYS A 192 9.85 -0.80 41.37
N GLN A 193 10.95 -1.04 40.66
CA GLN A 193 12.20 -1.49 41.28
C GLN A 193 12.72 -0.48 42.31
N LEU A 194 12.71 0.81 41.98
CA LEU A 194 13.11 1.88 42.91
C LEU A 194 12.18 1.97 44.13
N SER A 195 10.89 1.71 43.93
CA SER A 195 9.91 1.66 45.03
C SER A 195 10.12 0.43 45.91
N ASP A 196 10.35 -0.74 45.31
CA ASP A 196 10.62 -2.01 46.00
C ASP A 196 11.90 -1.91 46.85
N THR A 197 12.92 -1.19 46.37
CA THR A 197 14.19 -0.95 47.10
C THR A 197 14.15 0.30 48.00
N GLN A 198 12.99 0.93 48.16
CA GLN A 198 12.76 2.10 49.03
C GLN A 198 13.58 3.35 48.65
N HIS A 199 14.07 3.45 47.41
CA HIS A 199 14.74 4.65 46.91
C HIS A 199 13.77 5.78 46.55
N ILE A 200 12.51 5.44 46.24
CA ILE A 200 11.44 6.41 45.97
C ILE A 200 10.16 5.97 46.67
N GLN A 201 9.24 6.91 46.86
CA GLN A 201 7.88 6.60 47.27
C GLN A 201 6.91 6.80 46.09
N TRP A 202 6.51 5.69 45.47
CA TRP A 202 5.64 5.70 44.30
C TRP A 202 4.24 6.24 44.60
N GLN A 203 3.77 7.17 43.76
CA GLN A 203 2.44 7.76 43.77
C GLN A 203 1.98 8.10 42.34
N ILE A 204 0.71 7.87 42.01
CA ILE A 204 0.20 8.05 40.64
C ILE A 204 0.21 9.52 40.16
N ASP A 205 0.05 10.46 41.10
CA ASP A 205 -0.04 11.91 40.87
C ASP A 205 1.31 12.63 40.93
N LYS A 206 2.40 11.92 41.25
CA LYS A 206 3.76 12.47 41.21
C LYS A 206 4.26 12.65 39.79
N THR A 207 5.01 13.72 39.58
CA THR A 207 5.69 13.99 38.31
C THR A 207 6.95 13.13 38.16
N ASN A 208 7.35 12.82 36.94
CA ASN A 208 8.60 12.10 36.67
C ASN A 208 9.83 12.83 37.26
N ALA A 209 9.80 14.17 37.24
CA ALA A 209 10.85 15.00 37.83
C ALA A 209 10.93 14.82 39.36
N ALA A 210 9.80 14.66 40.05
CA ALA A 210 9.79 14.42 41.49
C ALA A 210 10.57 13.14 41.84
N TYR A 211 10.39 12.06 41.08
CA TYR A 211 11.14 10.82 41.29
C TYR A 211 12.65 10.96 41.11
N ILE A 212 13.10 11.82 40.19
CA ILE A 212 14.53 12.12 40.03
C ILE A 212 15.08 12.82 41.29
N HIS A 213 14.30 13.69 41.91
CA HIS A 213 14.72 14.44 43.11
C HIS A 213 14.65 13.63 44.41
N GLU A 214 13.93 12.50 44.43
CA GLU A 214 13.90 11.59 45.58
C GLU A 214 15.16 10.71 45.69
N LEU A 215 15.84 10.46 44.56
CA LEU A 215 17.08 9.70 44.55
C LEU A 215 18.21 10.47 45.24
N THR A 216 18.82 9.84 46.24
CA THR A 216 19.91 10.42 47.05
C THR A 216 21.29 10.15 46.45
N ASP A 217 21.48 9.03 45.73
CA ASP A 217 22.74 8.71 45.06
C ASP A 217 22.91 9.53 43.76
N PRO A 218 23.98 10.33 43.62
CA PRO A 218 24.18 11.16 42.43
C PRO A 218 24.35 10.37 41.13
N GLY A 219 24.91 9.16 41.17
CA GLY A 219 25.11 8.32 40.00
C GLY A 219 23.81 7.71 39.49
N GLN A 220 23.00 7.17 40.41
CA GLN A 220 21.66 6.69 40.12
C GLN A 220 20.76 7.83 39.63
N GLN A 221 20.83 9.00 40.26
CA GLN A 221 20.06 10.17 39.85
C GLN A 221 20.38 10.60 38.41
N GLN A 222 21.66 10.66 38.03
CA GLN A 222 22.06 11.01 36.66
C GLN A 222 21.57 9.98 35.63
N THR A 223 21.74 8.68 35.93
CA THR A 223 21.31 7.61 35.03
C THR A 223 19.78 7.59 34.89
N PHE A 224 19.04 7.72 36.00
CA PHE A 224 17.59 7.78 35.99
C PHE A 224 17.04 9.02 35.27
N LYS A 225 17.75 10.16 35.35
CA LYS A 225 17.42 11.35 34.56
C LYS A 225 17.54 11.11 33.06
N LEU A 226 18.55 10.36 32.61
CA LEU A 226 18.68 9.98 31.20
C LEU A 226 17.53 9.05 30.76
N ILE A 227 17.22 8.04 31.57
CA ILE A 227 16.09 7.13 31.33
C ILE A 227 14.77 7.90 31.23
N THR A 228 14.50 8.80 32.18
CA THR A 228 13.29 9.62 32.21
C THR A 228 13.16 10.48 30.95
N ARG A 229 14.27 11.06 30.48
CA ARG A 229 14.28 11.85 29.25
C ARG A 229 13.95 11.01 28.02
N GLN A 230 14.52 9.80 27.91
CA GLN A 230 14.21 8.88 26.80
C GLN A 230 12.73 8.49 26.83
N PHE A 231 12.21 8.15 28.01
CA PHE A 231 10.80 7.86 28.19
C PHE A 231 9.91 9.03 27.76
N GLU A 232 10.16 10.24 28.25
CA GLU A 232 9.35 11.42 27.93
C GLU A 232 9.40 11.78 26.44
N TYR A 233 10.57 11.69 25.83
CA TYR A 233 10.74 11.92 24.40
C TYR A 233 9.89 10.95 23.57
N VAL A 234 9.90 9.67 23.94
CA VAL A 234 9.20 8.61 23.21
C VAL A 234 7.70 8.64 23.46
N TRP A 235 7.31 8.93 24.70
CA TRP A 235 5.93 8.89 25.12
C TRP A 235 5.17 10.18 24.77
N TYR A 236 5.78 11.35 24.96
CA TYR A 236 5.13 12.64 24.71
C TYR A 236 5.59 13.32 23.41
N GLY A 237 6.78 13.00 22.89
CA GLY A 237 7.35 13.66 21.71
C GLY A 237 6.85 13.15 20.36
N ASN A 238 6.01 12.11 20.32
CA ASN A 238 5.48 11.51 19.09
C ASN A 238 6.56 11.02 18.09
N PHE A 239 7.76 10.68 18.58
CA PHE A 239 8.84 10.14 17.76
C PHE A 239 8.65 8.63 17.55
N GLY A 240 8.81 8.18 16.31
CA GLY A 240 8.79 6.76 15.99
C GLY A 240 10.04 6.07 16.55
N ILE A 241 9.85 5.04 17.38
CA ILE A 241 10.92 4.13 17.77
C ILE A 241 10.94 2.94 16.82
N ASP A 242 12.13 2.66 16.28
CA ASP A 242 12.44 1.38 15.65
C ASP A 242 13.17 0.41 16.59
N LYS A 243 13.41 -0.81 16.12
CA LYS A 243 14.08 -1.85 16.89
C LYS A 243 15.47 -1.45 17.39
N GLN A 244 16.22 -0.68 16.60
CA GLN A 244 17.59 -0.29 16.93
C GLN A 244 17.60 0.77 18.03
N ALA A 245 16.75 1.79 17.91
CA ALA A 245 16.54 2.80 18.93
C ALA A 245 16.04 2.16 20.24
N PHE A 246 15.11 1.21 20.15
CA PHE A 246 14.66 0.44 21.32
C PHE A 246 15.81 -0.29 22.00
N SER A 247 16.65 -1.00 21.24
CA SER A 247 17.80 -1.75 21.80
C SER A 247 18.78 -0.85 22.56
N ASN A 248 19.00 0.38 22.09
CA ASN A 248 19.85 1.35 22.78
C ASN A 248 19.22 1.83 24.08
N ILE A 249 17.91 2.05 24.08
CA ILE A 249 17.16 2.46 25.27
C ILE A 249 17.14 1.31 26.29
N ASP A 250 16.87 0.07 25.88
CA ASP A 250 16.88 -1.10 26.75
C ASP A 250 18.26 -1.31 27.39
N ALA A 251 19.36 -1.09 26.65
CA ALA A 251 20.71 -1.13 27.23
C ALA A 251 20.88 -0.14 28.41
N LEU A 252 20.35 1.09 28.30
CA LEU A 252 20.37 2.07 29.40
C LEU A 252 19.58 1.56 30.62
N PHE A 253 18.42 0.93 30.38
CA PHE A 253 17.62 0.32 31.44
C PHE A 253 18.35 -0.83 32.14
N GLN A 254 19.03 -1.71 31.38
CA GLN A 254 19.82 -2.80 31.94
C GLN A 254 21.02 -2.29 32.75
N ASP A 255 21.69 -1.23 32.30
CA ASP A 255 22.81 -0.65 33.02
C ASP A 255 22.37 0.02 34.33
N PHE A 256 21.23 0.69 34.34
CA PHE A 256 20.64 1.21 35.57
C PHE A 256 20.26 0.11 36.55
N LYS A 257 19.69 -1.00 36.07
CA LYS A 257 19.37 -2.16 36.91
C LYS A 257 20.62 -2.72 37.62
N LYS A 258 21.78 -2.74 36.95
CA LYS A 258 23.05 -3.17 37.57
C LYS A 258 23.53 -2.22 38.66
N GLN A 259 23.20 -0.92 38.59
CA GLN A 259 23.54 0.07 39.63
C GLN A 259 22.64 -0.03 40.86
N LEU A 260 21.49 -0.68 40.74
CA LEU A 260 20.52 -0.92 41.82
C LEU A 260 20.68 -2.29 42.50
N SER A 261 21.53 -3.17 41.95
CA SER A 261 21.84 -4.49 42.50
C SER A 261 23.08 -4.43 43.39
#